data_AF-A0A329U016-F1
#
_entry.id   AF-A0A329U016-F1
#
_cell.length_a   1.000
_cell.length_b   1.000
_cell.length_c   1.000
_cell.angle_alpha   90.00
_cell.angle_beta   90.00
_cell.angle_gamma   90.00
#
_symmetry.space_group_name_H-M   'P 1'
#
loop_
_entity.id
_entity.type
_entity.pdbx_description
1 polymer ?
#
loop_
_entity_poly.entity_id
_entity_poly.type
_entity_poly.pdbx_seq_one_letter_code
_entity_poly.pdbx_strand_id
1 'polypeptide(L)'
;MDELYLRLAALARRFGAKRLVLFGSRARGDNRPNSDMDLAVYGMPPDNRAEFWMECEDLPTLLKFDIVHMQDGMNPAFVANIEKDGVELMDKLHEKYNYLKEAVKRLREALDDYKKYPLDSVRDGAIQRFEFCTELAWKTMREYLLDQGYTNINSPKEVIKQAFAFGMIEDSKVWLELLNDRNLTSHVYDEATAGAIFDRIESQYLPLFDKALAYMQE
;
A
#
# COMPACT_ATOMS: atom_id res chain seq x y z
N MET A 1 4.40 -16.88 12.04
CA MET A 1 5.11 -15.64 12.42
C MET A 1 4.94 -15.48 13.91
N ASP A 2 6.02 -15.18 14.64
CA ASP A 2 6.02 -14.99 16.10
C ASP A 2 4.97 -13.92 16.49
N GLU A 3 4.20 -14.16 17.57
CA GLU A 3 3.20 -13.22 18.08
C GLU A 3 3.84 -11.86 18.41
N LEU A 4 5.09 -11.87 18.89
CA LEU A 4 5.84 -10.65 19.19
C LEU A 4 6.10 -9.82 17.93
N TYR A 5 6.38 -10.45 16.79
CA TYR A 5 6.65 -9.76 15.54
C TYR A 5 5.40 -9.07 15.00
N LEU A 6 4.23 -9.71 15.15
CA LEU A 6 2.95 -9.11 14.81
C LEU A 6 2.64 -7.88 15.67
N ARG A 7 2.94 -7.93 16.97
CA ARG A 7 2.79 -6.79 17.89
C ARG A 7 3.71 -5.64 17.51
N LEU A 8 4.98 -5.92 17.21
CA LEU A 8 5.94 -4.91 16.76
C LEU A 8 5.52 -4.25 15.44
N ALA A 9 5.07 -5.03 14.45
CA ALA A 9 4.54 -4.51 13.20
C ALA A 9 3.30 -3.63 13.43
N ALA A 10 2.40 -4.04 14.33
CA ALA A 10 1.22 -3.25 14.69
C ALA A 10 1.59 -1.93 15.38
N LEU A 11 2.55 -1.95 16.33
CA LEU A 11 3.07 -0.75 16.99
C LEU A 11 3.74 0.19 15.98
N ALA A 12 4.66 -0.32 15.16
CA ALA A 12 5.36 0.50 14.16
C ALA A 12 4.35 1.18 13.21
N ARG A 13 3.31 0.46 12.78
CA ARG A 13 2.21 1.03 11.98
C ARG A 13 1.46 2.13 12.73
N ARG A 14 1.10 1.90 13.99
CA ARG A 14 0.39 2.88 14.83
C ARG A 14 1.17 4.19 14.97
N PHE A 15 2.48 4.10 15.10
CA PHE A 15 3.39 5.24 15.23
C PHE A 15 3.87 5.82 13.89
N GLY A 16 3.33 5.34 12.77
CA GLY A 16 3.56 5.94 11.45
C GLY A 16 4.86 5.51 10.78
N ALA A 17 5.45 4.37 11.15
CA ALA A 17 6.50 3.76 10.35
C ALA A 17 5.98 3.42 8.95
N LYS A 18 6.84 3.58 7.95
CA LYS A 18 6.61 3.11 6.58
C LYS A 18 7.03 1.66 6.43
N ARG A 19 8.15 1.29 7.06
CA ARG A 19 8.72 -0.06 7.02
C ARG A 19 9.37 -0.41 8.35
N LEU A 20 9.26 -1.67 8.75
CA LEU A 20 9.93 -2.24 9.93
C LEU A 20 10.66 -3.50 9.49
N VAL A 21 11.97 -3.55 9.74
CA VAL A 21 12.83 -4.69 9.39
C VAL A 21 13.50 -5.20 10.66
N LEU A 22 13.35 -6.49 10.93
CA LEU A 22 14.19 -7.20 11.88
C LEU A 22 15.53 -7.47 11.19
N PHE A 23 16.64 -7.09 11.80
CA PHE A 23 17.96 -7.43 11.29
C PHE A 23 18.78 -8.15 12.36
N GLY A 24 20.07 -8.39 12.07
CA GLY A 24 20.96 -9.00 13.04
C GLY A 24 20.71 -10.50 13.23
N SER A 25 21.01 -11.00 14.43
CA SER A 25 21.12 -12.45 14.66
C SER A 25 19.80 -13.20 14.46
N ARG A 26 18.68 -12.57 14.83
CA ARG A 26 17.35 -13.17 14.71
C ARG A 26 16.86 -13.23 13.26
N ALA A 27 17.23 -12.25 12.46
CA ALA A 27 16.93 -12.25 11.03
C ALA A 27 17.69 -13.36 10.29
N ARG A 28 18.96 -13.59 10.67
CA ARG A 28 19.81 -14.68 10.12
C ARG A 28 19.49 -16.07 10.68
N GLY A 29 18.78 -16.16 11.81
CA GLY A 29 18.49 -17.41 12.49
C GLY A 29 19.68 -18.01 13.28
N ASP A 30 20.74 -17.23 13.52
CA ASP A 30 21.90 -17.61 14.33
C ASP A 30 21.80 -17.10 15.78
N ASN A 31 20.62 -16.62 16.17
CA ASN A 31 20.35 -16.05 17.49
C ASN A 31 20.28 -17.10 18.60
N ARG A 32 20.56 -16.64 19.83
CA ARG A 32 20.22 -17.36 21.05
C ARG A 32 18.80 -17.00 21.48
N PRO A 33 18.15 -17.78 22.36
CA PRO A 33 16.82 -17.45 22.86
C PRO A 33 16.74 -16.05 23.50
N ASN A 34 17.82 -15.62 24.15
CA ASN A 34 17.96 -14.33 24.84
C ASN A 34 18.69 -13.26 24.03
N SER A 35 18.96 -13.46 22.73
CA SER A 35 19.53 -12.40 21.89
C SER A 35 18.60 -11.20 21.84
N ASP A 36 19.15 -10.00 21.81
CA ASP A 36 18.41 -8.76 21.61
C ASP A 36 17.69 -8.76 20.24
N MET A 37 16.71 -7.87 20.09
CA MET A 37 15.96 -7.67 18.86
C MET A 37 16.41 -6.39 18.17
N ASP A 38 17.17 -6.53 17.10
CA ASP A 38 17.64 -5.42 16.28
C ASP A 38 16.56 -5.01 15.26
N LEU A 39 16.03 -3.79 15.36
CA LEU A 39 14.93 -3.29 14.56
C LEU A 39 15.34 -2.04 13.78
N ALA A 40 15.22 -2.09 12.46
CA ALA A 40 15.38 -0.95 11.58
C ALA A 40 14.00 -0.38 11.24
N VAL A 41 13.75 0.88 11.61
CA VAL A 41 12.49 1.58 11.41
C VAL A 41 12.67 2.67 10.37
N TYR A 42 11.89 2.61 9.29
CA TYR A 42 11.94 3.58 8.21
C TYR A 42 10.72 4.49 8.25
N GLY A 43 10.94 5.79 8.02
CA GLY A 43 9.86 6.76 7.78
C GLY A 43 9.00 7.13 9.00
N MET A 44 9.37 6.70 10.21
CA MET A 44 8.65 7.11 11.43
C MET A 44 8.88 8.61 11.72
N PRO A 45 7.80 9.40 11.94
CA PRO A 45 7.91 10.80 12.34
C PRO A 45 8.79 10.96 13.58
N PRO A 46 9.70 11.96 13.63
CA PRO A 46 10.57 12.18 14.78
C PRO A 46 9.83 12.28 16.12
N ASP A 47 8.69 12.96 16.13
CA ASP A 47 7.89 13.18 17.35
C ASP A 47 7.32 11.88 17.93
N ASN A 48 7.17 10.83 17.12
CA ASN A 48 6.62 9.54 17.54
C ASN A 48 7.69 8.55 18.05
N ARG A 49 8.98 8.84 17.85
CA ARG A 49 10.07 7.87 18.08
C ARG A 49 10.22 7.48 19.55
N ALA A 50 10.11 8.46 20.45
CA ALA A 50 10.26 8.23 21.89
C ALA A 50 9.12 7.35 22.44
N GLU A 51 7.87 7.67 22.07
CA GLU A 51 6.69 6.91 22.52
C GLU A 51 6.68 5.50 21.92
N PHE A 52 7.10 5.34 20.66
CA PHE A 52 7.28 4.02 20.05
C PHE A 52 8.28 3.15 20.81
N TRP A 53 9.43 3.71 21.22
CA TRP A 53 10.43 2.98 22.00
C TRP A 53 9.86 2.53 23.35
N MET A 54 9.17 3.42 24.07
CA MET A 54 8.55 3.10 25.36
C MET A 54 7.53 1.96 25.24
N GLU A 55 6.67 2.01 24.23
CA GLU A 55 5.66 0.97 23.99
C GLU A 55 6.26 -0.38 23.56
N CYS A 56 7.44 -0.37 22.93
CA CYS A 56 8.18 -1.60 22.67
C CYS A 56 8.69 -2.23 23.97
N GLU A 57 9.22 -1.42 24.89
CA GLU A 57 9.70 -1.91 26.20
C GLU A 57 8.57 -2.46 27.09
N ASP A 58 7.34 -1.96 26.93
CA ASP A 58 6.15 -2.46 27.64
C ASP A 58 5.57 -3.76 27.06
N LEU A 59 6.14 -4.30 25.98
CA LEU A 59 5.72 -5.59 25.43
C LEU A 59 5.98 -6.72 26.44
N PRO A 60 5.12 -7.77 26.48
CA PRO A 60 5.24 -8.87 27.44
C PRO A 60 6.36 -9.84 27.03
N THR A 61 7.60 -9.37 27.02
CA THR A 61 8.80 -10.10 26.67
C THR A 61 9.98 -9.66 27.55
N LEU A 62 10.97 -10.53 27.70
CA LEU A 62 12.23 -10.21 28.40
C LEU A 62 13.35 -9.82 27.42
N LEU A 63 13.06 -9.82 26.12
CA LEU A 63 14.01 -9.44 25.09
C LEU A 63 14.15 -7.93 25.07
N LYS A 64 15.38 -7.45 24.89
CA LYS A 64 15.65 -6.02 24.70
C LYS A 64 15.51 -5.67 23.23
N PHE A 65 15.18 -4.42 22.96
CA PHE A 65 15.09 -3.89 21.61
C PHE A 65 16.22 -2.90 21.34
N ASP A 66 16.98 -3.14 20.27
CA ASP A 66 17.89 -2.15 19.69
C ASP A 66 17.21 -1.53 18.45
N ILE A 67 16.66 -0.33 18.63
CA ILE A 67 15.84 0.34 17.60
C ILE A 67 16.68 1.40 16.89
N VAL A 68 16.85 1.21 15.59
CA VAL A 68 17.55 2.14 14.69
C VAL A 68 16.55 2.81 13.76
N HIS A 69 16.43 4.13 13.84
CA HIS A 69 15.63 4.91 12.90
C HIS A 69 16.47 5.28 11.67
N MET A 70 16.11 4.69 10.53
CA MET A 70 16.88 4.80 9.29
C MET A 70 16.77 6.20 8.68
N GLN A 71 17.91 6.73 8.24
CA GLN A 71 18.06 8.08 7.67
C GLN A 71 19.06 8.05 6.52
N ASP A 72 18.98 9.05 5.65
CA ASP A 72 19.95 9.22 4.56
C ASP A 72 21.35 9.49 5.11
N GLY A 73 22.37 8.96 4.43
CA GLY A 73 23.78 9.15 4.81
C GLY A 73 24.28 8.23 5.93
N MET A 74 23.50 7.24 6.36
CA MET A 74 23.99 6.17 7.24
C MET A 74 25.07 5.31 6.57
N ASN A 75 25.86 4.60 7.38
CA ASN A 75 26.96 3.77 6.90
C ASN A 75 26.48 2.77 5.81
N PRO A 76 27.01 2.84 4.58
CA PRO A 76 26.56 1.99 3.48
C PRO A 76 26.69 0.48 3.75
N ALA A 77 27.73 0.06 4.48
CA ALA A 77 27.91 -1.34 4.84
C ALA A 77 26.84 -1.82 5.83
N PHE A 78 26.41 -0.94 6.74
CA PHE A 78 25.33 -1.24 7.67
C PHE A 78 23.99 -1.37 6.93
N VAL A 79 23.68 -0.41 6.04
CA VAL A 79 22.47 -0.45 5.21
C VAL A 79 22.43 -1.72 4.34
N ALA A 80 23.53 -2.04 3.66
CA ALA A 80 23.63 -3.24 2.82
C ALA A 80 23.45 -4.55 3.62
N ASN A 81 23.90 -4.59 4.88
CA ASN A 81 23.67 -5.76 5.74
C ASN A 81 22.19 -5.93 6.09
N ILE A 82 21.47 -4.83 6.37
CA ILE A 82 20.02 -4.88 6.61
C ILE A 82 19.28 -5.32 5.34
N GLU A 83 19.66 -4.79 4.18
CA GLU A 83 19.04 -5.16 2.90
C GLU A 83 19.27 -6.63 2.54
N LYS A 84 20.44 -7.17 2.89
CA LYS A 84 20.82 -8.55 2.58
C LYS A 84 20.17 -9.57 3.51
N ASP A 85 20.26 -9.34 4.82
CA ASP A 85 19.91 -10.35 5.84
C ASP A 85 18.60 -10.01 6.58
N GLY A 86 18.04 -8.82 6.37
CA GLY A 86 16.87 -8.33 7.07
C GLY A 86 15.60 -9.11 6.73
N VAL A 87 14.78 -9.32 7.75
CA VAL A 87 13.43 -9.88 7.63
C VAL A 87 12.43 -8.76 7.82
N GLU A 88 11.68 -8.46 6.76
CA GLU A 88 10.64 -7.44 6.80
C GLU A 88 9.46 -7.89 7.67
N LEU A 89 9.17 -7.11 8.71
CA LEU A 89 8.02 -7.33 9.59
C LEU A 89 6.80 -6.53 9.15
N MET A 90 7.02 -5.42 8.45
CA MET A 90 5.98 -4.53 7.92
C MET A 90 6.55 -3.70 6.77
N ASP A 91 5.77 -3.56 5.68
CA ASP A 91 5.96 -2.56 4.65
C ASP A 91 4.60 -2.02 4.20
N LYS A 92 4.37 -0.74 4.47
CA LYS A 92 3.08 -0.08 4.24
C LYS A 92 2.76 0.05 2.75
N LEU A 93 3.76 0.33 1.91
CA LEU A 93 3.55 0.48 0.47
C LEU A 93 3.28 -0.90 -0.14
N HIS A 94 4.08 -1.90 0.21
CA HIS A 94 3.93 -3.26 -0.28
C HIS A 94 2.58 -3.87 0.11
N GLU A 95 2.11 -3.65 1.35
CA GLU A 95 0.77 -4.05 1.79
C GLU A 95 -0.33 -3.44 0.92
N LYS A 96 -0.29 -2.12 0.70
CA LYS A 96 -1.30 -1.43 -0.12
C LYS A 96 -1.24 -1.84 -1.59
N TYR A 97 -0.04 -2.07 -2.11
CA TYR A 97 0.17 -2.60 -3.44
C TYR A 97 -0.50 -3.97 -3.60
N ASN A 98 -0.30 -4.88 -2.64
CA ASN A 98 -0.92 -6.21 -2.67
C ASN A 98 -2.45 -6.14 -2.59
N TYR A 99 -3.01 -5.24 -1.76
CA TYR A 99 -4.46 -5.03 -1.73
C TYR A 99 -5.00 -4.51 -3.05
N LEU A 100 -4.33 -3.55 -3.69
CA LEU A 100 -4.72 -3.07 -5.01
C LEU A 100 -4.64 -4.18 -6.05
N LYS A 101 -3.55 -4.95 -6.08
CA LYS A 101 -3.34 -6.07 -7.00
C LYS A 101 -4.46 -7.10 -6.90
N GLU A 102 -4.82 -7.51 -5.69
CA GLU A 102 -5.93 -8.44 -5.49
C GLU A 102 -7.28 -7.81 -5.87
N ALA A 103 -7.51 -6.54 -5.57
CA ALA A 103 -8.74 -5.85 -5.98
C ALA A 103 -8.89 -5.80 -7.51
N VAL A 104 -7.83 -5.48 -8.24
CA VAL A 104 -7.81 -5.44 -9.71
C VAL A 104 -8.04 -6.82 -10.30
N LYS A 105 -7.46 -7.87 -9.71
CA LYS A 105 -7.75 -9.26 -10.07
C LYS A 105 -9.24 -9.58 -9.89
N ARG A 106 -9.85 -9.21 -8.76
CA ARG A 106 -11.29 -9.42 -8.52
C ARG A 106 -12.20 -8.61 -9.45
N LEU A 107 -11.78 -7.41 -9.85
CA LEU A 107 -12.47 -6.65 -10.88
C LEU A 107 -12.47 -7.40 -12.21
N ARG A 108 -11.31 -7.92 -12.63
CA ARG A 108 -11.18 -8.71 -13.85
C ARG A 108 -12.06 -9.97 -13.83
N GLU A 109 -12.04 -10.70 -12.73
CA GLU A 109 -12.93 -11.87 -12.54
C GLU A 109 -14.41 -11.48 -12.69
N ALA A 110 -14.85 -10.36 -12.11
CA ALA A 110 -16.24 -9.90 -12.22
C ALA A 110 -16.63 -9.50 -13.66
N LEU A 111 -15.72 -8.86 -14.40
CA LEU A 111 -15.93 -8.53 -15.83
C LEU A 111 -16.02 -9.80 -16.69
N ASP A 112 -15.17 -10.79 -16.42
CA ASP A 112 -15.20 -12.07 -17.12
C ASP A 112 -16.45 -12.90 -16.79
N ASP A 113 -16.95 -12.81 -15.56
CA ASP A 113 -18.20 -13.46 -15.17
C ASP A 113 -19.42 -12.81 -15.83
N TYR A 114 -19.44 -11.48 -16.02
CA TYR A 114 -20.49 -10.80 -16.76
C TYR A 114 -20.57 -11.27 -18.22
N LYS A 115 -19.43 -11.51 -18.87
CA LYS A 115 -19.39 -12.07 -20.25
C LYS A 115 -20.04 -13.44 -20.35
N LYS A 116 -19.91 -14.26 -19.31
CA LYS A 116 -20.54 -15.59 -19.24
C LYS A 116 -22.01 -15.50 -18.86
N TYR A 117 -22.33 -14.57 -17.96
CA TYR A 117 -23.64 -14.40 -17.36
C TYR A 117 -23.99 -12.90 -17.34
N PRO A 118 -24.58 -12.37 -18.43
CA PRO A 118 -24.86 -10.93 -18.58
C PRO A 118 -26.10 -10.54 -17.76
N LEU A 119 -25.96 -10.61 -16.44
CA LEU A 119 -26.97 -10.28 -15.45
C LEU A 119 -26.62 -8.95 -14.78
N ASP A 120 -27.62 -8.12 -14.51
CA ASP A 120 -27.42 -6.81 -13.87
C ASP A 120 -26.72 -6.93 -12.52
N SER A 121 -27.03 -7.97 -11.74
CA SER A 121 -26.35 -8.24 -10.46
C SER A 121 -24.85 -8.49 -10.59
N VAL A 122 -24.40 -9.06 -11.71
CA VAL A 122 -22.98 -9.29 -11.98
C VAL A 122 -22.32 -7.99 -12.44
N ARG A 123 -23.01 -7.20 -13.28
CA ARG A 123 -22.58 -5.84 -13.67
C ARG A 123 -22.38 -4.96 -12.45
N ASP A 124 -23.35 -4.91 -11.57
CA ASP A 124 -23.33 -4.10 -10.34
C ASP A 124 -22.21 -4.57 -9.40
N GLY A 125 -21.97 -5.89 -9.33
CA GLY A 125 -20.82 -6.46 -8.65
C GLY A 125 -19.48 -5.97 -9.22
N ALA A 126 -19.34 -5.88 -10.54
CA ALA A 126 -18.15 -5.33 -11.18
C ALA A 126 -17.98 -3.82 -10.91
N ILE A 127 -19.07 -3.04 -10.93
CA ILE A 127 -19.06 -1.62 -10.56
C ILE A 127 -18.58 -1.45 -9.11
N GLN A 128 -19.05 -2.28 -8.18
CA GLN A 128 -18.57 -2.26 -6.79
C GLN A 128 -17.07 -2.59 -6.69
N ARG A 129 -16.57 -3.57 -7.48
CA ARG A 129 -15.14 -3.87 -7.53
C ARG A 129 -14.32 -2.70 -8.09
N PHE A 130 -14.86 -1.99 -9.06
CA PHE A 130 -14.27 -0.78 -9.60
C PHE A 130 -14.13 0.32 -8.55
N GLU A 131 -15.13 0.53 -7.69
CA GLU A 131 -15.03 1.49 -6.58
C GLU A 131 -13.88 1.16 -5.63
N PHE A 132 -13.73 -0.13 -5.28
CA PHE A 132 -12.64 -0.58 -4.43
C PHE A 132 -11.28 -0.39 -5.11
N CYS A 133 -11.17 -0.73 -6.40
CA CYS A 133 -9.94 -0.50 -7.16
C CYS A 133 -9.57 0.97 -7.20
N THR A 134 -10.54 1.86 -7.45
CA THR A 134 -10.33 3.30 -7.48
C THR A 134 -9.79 3.81 -6.14
N GLU A 135 -10.44 3.42 -5.04
CA GLU A 135 -10.06 3.84 -3.69
C GLU A 135 -8.67 3.34 -3.28
N LEU A 136 -8.35 2.09 -3.61
CA LEU A 136 -7.03 1.52 -3.35
C LEU A 136 -5.97 2.14 -4.25
N ALA A 137 -6.26 2.39 -5.53
CA ALA A 137 -5.31 2.91 -6.50
C ALA A 137 -4.74 4.25 -6.05
N TRP A 138 -5.59 5.23 -5.76
CA TRP A 138 -5.10 6.54 -5.30
C TRP A 138 -4.42 6.45 -3.93
N LYS A 139 -4.86 5.57 -3.02
CA LYS A 139 -4.18 5.38 -1.73
C LYS A 139 -2.80 4.74 -1.84
N THR A 140 -2.62 3.83 -2.79
CA THR A 140 -1.33 3.18 -3.05
C THR A 140 -0.38 4.15 -3.76
N MET A 141 -0.85 4.83 -4.82
CA MET A 141 -0.08 5.88 -5.49
C MET A 141 0.34 6.99 -4.51
N ARG A 142 -0.54 7.34 -3.56
CA ARG A 142 -0.20 8.29 -2.50
C ARG A 142 0.97 7.81 -1.65
N GLU A 143 0.95 6.58 -1.15
CA GLU A 143 2.09 6.08 -0.35
C GLU A 143 3.38 6.05 -1.17
N TYR A 144 3.30 5.62 -2.43
CA TYR A 144 4.47 5.64 -3.31
C TYR A 144 5.05 7.06 -3.42
N LEU A 145 4.21 8.05 -3.70
CA LEU A 145 4.65 9.44 -3.81
C LEU A 145 5.20 9.99 -2.47
N LEU A 146 4.62 9.59 -1.33
CA LEU A 146 5.19 9.95 -0.02
C LEU A 146 6.57 9.32 0.18
N ASP A 147 6.85 8.15 -0.39
CA ASP A 147 8.17 7.50 -0.36
C ASP A 147 9.19 8.21 -1.25
N GLN A 148 8.74 8.80 -2.35
CA GLN A 148 9.55 9.67 -3.21
C GLN A 148 9.79 11.08 -2.62
N GLY A 149 9.35 11.34 -1.38
CA GLY A 149 9.59 12.60 -0.67
C GLY A 149 8.51 13.68 -0.87
N TYR A 150 7.42 13.39 -1.58
CA TYR A 150 6.29 14.32 -1.66
C TYR A 150 5.56 14.38 -0.31
N THR A 151 4.93 15.53 -0.03
CA THR A 151 4.20 15.78 1.21
C THR A 151 2.85 16.43 0.91
N ASN A 152 1.92 16.37 1.87
CA ASN A 152 0.63 17.08 1.82
C ASN A 152 -0.30 16.75 0.62
N ILE A 153 -0.17 15.57 0.02
CA ILE A 153 -1.08 15.06 -1.02
C ILE A 153 -2.18 14.21 -0.37
N ASN A 154 -3.35 14.79 -0.10
CA ASN A 154 -4.33 14.17 0.80
C ASN A 154 -5.71 13.90 0.18
N SER A 155 -5.93 14.25 -1.08
CA SER A 155 -7.16 13.93 -1.81
C SER A 155 -6.87 13.08 -3.06
N PRO A 156 -7.85 12.28 -3.54
CA PRO A 156 -7.68 11.48 -4.77
C PRO A 156 -7.24 12.34 -5.96
N LYS A 157 -7.85 13.52 -6.12
CA LYS A 157 -7.54 14.43 -7.23
C LYS A 157 -6.12 15.01 -7.14
N GLU A 158 -5.65 15.36 -5.95
CA GLU A 158 -4.27 15.82 -5.75
C GLU A 158 -3.27 14.72 -6.04
N VAL A 159 -3.56 13.50 -5.57
CA VAL A 159 -2.68 12.34 -5.80
C VAL A 159 -2.57 12.03 -7.29
N ILE A 160 -3.69 11.98 -8.02
CA ILE A 160 -3.67 11.74 -9.48
C ILE A 160 -2.90 12.85 -10.20
N LYS A 161 -3.09 14.13 -9.83
CA LYS A 161 -2.32 15.23 -10.41
C LYS A 161 -0.81 15.07 -10.16
N GLN A 162 -0.43 14.69 -8.95
CA GLN A 162 0.96 14.50 -8.58
C GLN A 162 1.57 13.27 -9.25
N ALA A 163 0.82 12.16 -9.36
CA ALA A 163 1.23 10.95 -10.06
C ALA A 163 1.50 11.25 -11.55
N PHE A 164 0.65 12.04 -12.19
CA PHE A 164 0.88 12.50 -13.56
C PHE A 164 2.13 13.37 -13.65
N ALA A 165 2.31 14.35 -12.76
CA ALA A 165 3.49 15.22 -12.74
C ALA A 165 4.79 14.45 -12.47
N PHE A 166 4.72 13.35 -11.70
CA PHE A 166 5.84 12.46 -11.43
C PHE A 166 6.17 11.53 -12.61
N GLY A 167 5.27 11.38 -13.59
CA GLY A 167 5.43 10.44 -14.70
C GLY A 167 5.00 9.00 -14.36
N MET A 168 4.26 8.79 -13.26
CA MET A 168 3.71 7.48 -12.86
C MET A 168 2.54 7.05 -13.74
N ILE A 169 1.78 8.01 -14.27
CA ILE A 169 0.59 7.76 -15.11
C ILE A 169 0.59 8.67 -16.34
N GLU A 170 0.12 8.16 -17.48
CA GLU A 170 0.28 8.82 -18.79
C GLU A 170 -0.94 9.62 -19.27
N ASP A 171 -2.16 9.35 -18.79
CA ASP A 171 -3.37 10.00 -19.28
C ASP A 171 -4.19 10.62 -18.14
N SER A 172 -3.83 11.87 -17.81
CA SER A 172 -4.51 12.65 -16.77
C SER A 172 -6.03 12.79 -17.00
N LYS A 173 -6.52 12.78 -18.26
CA LYS A 173 -7.95 12.98 -18.55
C LYS A 173 -8.77 11.75 -18.20
N VAL A 174 -8.33 10.56 -18.63
CA VAL A 174 -9.07 9.32 -18.37
C VAL A 174 -9.08 9.00 -16.86
N TRP A 175 -8.00 9.31 -16.13
CA TRP A 175 -8.00 9.19 -14.66
C TRP A 175 -8.97 10.16 -13.96
N LEU A 176 -9.15 11.38 -14.50
CA LEU A 176 -10.15 12.30 -13.97
C LEU A 176 -11.58 11.83 -14.27
N GLU A 177 -11.81 11.28 -15.46
CA GLU A 177 -13.09 10.65 -15.81
C GLU A 177 -13.39 9.45 -14.91
N LEU A 178 -12.39 8.61 -14.65
CA LEU A 178 -12.48 7.50 -13.70
C LEU A 178 -12.92 7.96 -12.31
N LEU A 179 -12.31 9.03 -11.78
CA LEU A 179 -12.71 9.60 -10.48
C LEU A 179 -14.13 10.19 -10.51
N ASN A 180 -14.54 10.79 -11.62
CA ASN A 180 -15.90 11.32 -11.78
C ASN A 180 -16.93 10.19 -11.83
N ASP A 181 -16.67 9.14 -12.60
CA ASP A 181 -17.51 7.95 -12.71
C ASP A 181 -17.66 7.27 -11.35
N ARG A 182 -16.57 7.13 -10.59
CA ARG A 182 -16.64 6.62 -9.21
C ARG A 182 -17.52 7.48 -8.29
N ASN A 183 -17.67 8.78 -8.55
CA ASN A 183 -18.60 9.60 -7.78
C ASN A 183 -20.05 9.45 -8.27
N LEU A 184 -20.25 9.01 -9.51
CA LEU A 184 -21.57 8.73 -10.09
C LEU A 184 -22.08 7.32 -9.75
N THR A 185 -21.23 6.41 -9.26
CA THR A 185 -21.66 5.05 -8.90
C THR A 185 -22.69 5.02 -7.76
N SER A 186 -22.71 6.04 -6.89
CA SER A 186 -23.77 6.21 -5.88
C SER A 186 -25.15 6.56 -6.47
N HIS A 187 -25.20 6.91 -7.76
CA HIS A 187 -26.40 7.23 -8.51
C HIS A 187 -26.79 6.12 -9.52
N VAL A 188 -26.24 4.91 -9.37
CA VAL A 188 -26.41 3.73 -10.26
C VAL A 188 -27.84 3.20 -10.37
N TYR A 189 -28.83 3.81 -9.71
CA TYR A 189 -30.26 3.53 -9.94
C TYR A 189 -30.72 3.85 -11.38
N ASP A 190 -29.93 4.60 -12.15
CA ASP A 190 -30.11 4.78 -13.59
C ASP A 190 -29.35 3.71 -14.39
N GLU A 191 -30.09 2.79 -14.99
CA GLU A 191 -29.57 1.70 -15.83
C GLU A 191 -28.69 2.18 -16.98
N ALA A 192 -29.01 3.33 -17.58
CA ALA A 192 -28.21 3.88 -18.68
C ALA A 192 -26.83 4.34 -18.18
N THR A 193 -26.80 5.01 -17.02
CA THR A 193 -25.56 5.41 -16.36
C THR A 193 -24.73 4.20 -15.92
N ALA A 194 -25.37 3.18 -15.33
CA ALA A 194 -24.71 1.95 -14.89
C ALA A 194 -24.05 1.20 -16.06
N GLY A 195 -24.77 1.03 -17.17
CA GLY A 195 -24.22 0.43 -18.39
C GLY A 195 -23.04 1.22 -18.95
N ALA A 196 -23.17 2.55 -19.05
CA ALA A 196 -22.10 3.39 -19.59
C ALA A 196 -20.83 3.38 -18.71
N ILE A 197 -20.98 3.37 -17.39
CA ILE A 197 -19.84 3.22 -16.46
C ILE A 197 -19.21 1.85 -16.62
N PHE A 198 -20.01 0.78 -16.68
CA PHE A 198 -19.52 -0.58 -16.86
C PHE A 198 -18.69 -0.75 -18.14
N ASP A 199 -19.18 -0.21 -19.26
CA ASP A 199 -18.45 -0.24 -20.53
C ASP A 199 -17.08 0.47 -20.44
N ARG A 200 -17.01 1.59 -19.72
CA ARG A 200 -15.75 2.32 -19.48
C ARG A 200 -14.83 1.60 -18.51
N ILE A 201 -15.38 0.92 -17.50
CA ILE A 201 -14.61 0.07 -16.58
C ILE A 201 -13.83 -0.97 -17.37
N GLU A 202 -14.49 -1.69 -18.28
CA GLU A 202 -13.85 -2.72 -19.10
C GLU A 202 -12.85 -2.13 -20.10
N SER A 203 -13.29 -1.16 -20.89
CA SER A 203 -12.54 -0.68 -22.06
C SER A 203 -11.43 0.32 -21.74
N GLN A 204 -11.56 1.08 -20.65
CA GLN A 204 -10.67 2.21 -20.34
C GLN A 204 -10.03 2.12 -18.96
N TYR A 205 -10.76 1.75 -17.90
CA TYR A 205 -10.26 1.88 -16.53
C TYR A 205 -9.44 0.68 -16.06
N LEU A 206 -9.82 -0.55 -16.42
CA LEU A 206 -9.02 -1.74 -16.09
C LEU A 206 -7.56 -1.62 -16.58
N PRO A 207 -7.29 -1.22 -17.86
CA PRO A 207 -5.92 -0.99 -18.32
C PRO A 207 -5.14 0.07 -17.54
N LEU A 208 -5.81 1.09 -16.99
CA LEU A 208 -5.13 2.11 -16.18
C LEU A 208 -4.63 1.53 -14.85
N PHE A 209 -5.43 0.68 -14.20
CA PHE A 209 -5.00 0.01 -12.98
C PHE A 209 -3.83 -0.95 -13.24
N ASP A 210 -3.85 -1.68 -14.35
CA ASP A 210 -2.74 -2.55 -14.75
C ASP A 210 -1.44 -1.76 -14.96
N LYS A 211 -1.51 -0.63 -15.68
CA LYS A 211 -0.34 0.24 -15.89
C LYS A 211 0.20 0.80 -14.58
N ALA A 212 -0.67 1.25 -13.67
CA ALA A 212 -0.25 1.77 -12.37
C ALA A 212 0.40 0.68 -11.51
N LEU A 213 -0.15 -0.54 -11.51
CA LEU A 213 0.47 -1.69 -10.84
C LEU A 213 1.84 -2.04 -11.43
N ALA A 214 1.94 -2.08 -12.76
CA ALA A 214 3.22 -2.36 -13.43
C ALA A 214 4.30 -1.33 -13.06
N TYR A 215 3.94 -0.05 -13.04
CA TYR A 215 4.87 1.02 -12.66
C TYR A 215 5.37 0.88 -11.21
N MET A 216 4.49 0.55 -10.26
CA MET A 216 4.86 0.42 -8.84
C MET A 216 5.54 -0.92 -8.51
N GLN A 217 5.63 -1.85 -9.46
CA GLN A 217 6.36 -3.09 -9.30
C GLN A 217 7.87 -2.92 -9.52
N GLU A 218 8.27 -1.87 -10.25
CA GLU A 218 9.66 -1.46 -10.50
C GLU A 218 10.20 -0.56 -9.39
#